data_AF-A0A1I2HWF1-F1
#
_entry.id   AF-A0A1I2HWF1-F1
#
_cell.length_a   1.000
_cell.length_b   1.000
_cell.length_c   1.000
_cell.angle_alpha   90.00
_cell.angle_beta   90.00
_cell.angle_gamma   90.00
#
_symmetry.space_group_name_H-M   'P 1'
#
loop_
_entity.id
_entity.type
_entity.pdbx_description
1 polymer ?
#
loop_
_entity_poly.entity_id
_entity_poly.type
_entity_poly.pdbx_seq_one_letter_code
_entity_poly.pdbx_strand_id
1 'polypeptide(L)'
;MQKAKTMSRFETTFRNAVANAERDVMIEQIRSNPQMSLAELGKLATGELGSLLKGITIGELLGQGGGAAAPSPRGRGAGKPVKVPQALAKAPEKAGRKGRGAAAPAKEAPAPAAKRGGSKAVVDTRTPAGRDAYDQAMLNALKNATGPQAAPDLSAVVGGTPLQVRTALARLIERGLVSWTGQARGTRYTAV
;
A
#
# COMPACT_ATOMS: atom_id res chain seq x y z
N MET A 1 -2.33 -31.11 -38.39
CA MET A 1 -2.57 -30.90 -36.95
C MET A 1 -2.61 -29.42 -36.49
N GLN A 2 -2.50 -28.41 -37.37
CA GLN A 2 -2.45 -26.98 -36.94
C GLN A 2 -3.82 -26.31 -36.68
N LYS A 3 -4.93 -26.80 -37.27
CA LYS A 3 -6.28 -26.20 -37.11
C LYS A 3 -6.83 -26.31 -35.67
N ALA A 4 -6.62 -27.43 -34.98
CA ALA A 4 -7.13 -27.65 -33.62
C ALA A 4 -6.50 -26.70 -32.58
N LYS A 5 -5.21 -26.39 -32.72
CA LYS A 5 -4.49 -25.49 -31.80
C LYS A 5 -4.93 -24.02 -31.93
N THR A 6 -5.32 -23.62 -33.14
CA THR A 6 -5.83 -22.28 -33.44
C THR A 6 -7.24 -22.07 -32.88
N MET A 7 -8.11 -23.07 -33.03
CA MET A 7 -9.47 -23.05 -32.45
C MET A 7 -9.46 -23.01 -30.93
N SER A 8 -8.59 -23.78 -30.27
CA SER A 8 -8.45 -23.76 -28.81
C SER A 8 -7.98 -22.39 -28.27
N ARG A 9 -7.09 -21.70 -29.00
CA ARG A 9 -6.66 -20.34 -28.64
C ARG A 9 -7.78 -19.32 -28.83
N PHE A 10 -8.50 -19.38 -29.96
CA PHE A 10 -9.65 -18.53 -30.21
C PHE A 10 -10.73 -18.72 -29.15
N GLU A 11 -11.08 -19.96 -28.82
CA GLU A 11 -12.09 -20.27 -27.80
C GLU A 11 -11.68 -19.73 -26.42
N THR A 12 -10.40 -19.83 -26.06
CA THR A 12 -9.88 -19.24 -24.82
C THR A 12 -9.97 -17.71 -24.84
N THR A 13 -9.56 -17.08 -25.94
CA THR A 13 -9.64 -15.61 -26.10
C THR A 13 -11.09 -15.12 -26.07
N PHE A 14 -11.99 -15.85 -26.71
CA PHE A 14 -13.42 -15.54 -26.73
C PHE A 14 -14.04 -15.66 -25.33
N ARG A 15 -13.80 -16.78 -24.63
CA ARG A 15 -14.29 -16.96 -23.24
C ARG A 15 -13.77 -15.87 -22.31
N ASN A 16 -12.51 -15.48 -22.45
CA ASN A 16 -11.93 -14.39 -21.67
C ASN A 16 -12.56 -13.03 -22.01
N ALA A 17 -12.84 -12.77 -23.30
CA ALA A 17 -13.49 -11.54 -23.72
C ALA A 17 -14.93 -11.44 -23.19
N VAL A 18 -15.68 -12.55 -23.23
CA VAL A 18 -17.03 -12.64 -22.68
C VAL A 18 -17.01 -12.38 -21.16
N ALA A 19 -16.13 -13.06 -20.43
CA ALA A 19 -16.01 -12.86 -18.97
C ALA A 19 -15.62 -11.42 -18.59
N ASN A 20 -14.78 -10.77 -19.40
CA ASN A 20 -14.42 -9.36 -19.20
C ASN A 20 -15.60 -8.43 -19.50
N ALA A 21 -16.37 -8.69 -20.56
CA ALA A 21 -17.56 -7.90 -20.88
C ALA A 21 -18.65 -8.04 -19.79
N GLU A 22 -18.88 -9.25 -19.28
CA GLU A 22 -19.81 -9.50 -18.18
C GLU A 22 -19.40 -8.75 -16.91
N ARG A 23 -18.09 -8.73 -16.61
CA ARG A 23 -17.52 -7.97 -15.49
C ARG A 23 -17.76 -6.47 -15.66
N ASP A 24 -17.54 -5.93 -16.85
CA ASP A 24 -17.72 -4.50 -17.13
C ASP A 24 -19.20 -4.08 -16.98
N VAL A 25 -20.13 -4.88 -17.50
CA VAL A 25 -21.58 -4.67 -17.33
C VAL A 25 -21.95 -4.70 -15.84
N MET A 26 -21.38 -5.64 -15.08
CA MET A 26 -21.62 -5.73 -13.65
C MET A 26 -21.11 -4.50 -12.87
N ILE A 27 -19.91 -4.02 -13.21
CA ILE A 27 -19.33 -2.81 -12.63
C ILE A 27 -20.23 -1.61 -12.90
N GLU A 28 -20.70 -1.47 -14.15
CA GLU A 28 -21.57 -0.37 -14.55
C GLU A 28 -22.92 -0.41 -13.82
N GLN A 29 -23.48 -1.60 -13.62
CA GLN A 29 -24.73 -1.77 -12.87
C GLN A 29 -24.57 -1.41 -11.39
N ILE A 30 -23.44 -1.74 -10.76
CA ILE A 30 -23.15 -1.36 -9.37
C ILE A 30 -23.01 0.16 -9.26
N ARG A 31 -22.31 0.80 -10.20
CA ARG A 31 -22.16 2.26 -10.24
C ARG A 31 -23.47 3.00 -10.44
N SER A 32 -24.36 2.43 -11.27
CA SER A 32 -25.69 2.99 -11.53
C SER A 32 -26.62 2.91 -10.31
N ASN A 33 -26.29 2.09 -9.32
CA ASN A 33 -27.12 1.85 -8.12
C ASN A 33 -26.34 2.10 -6.82
N PRO A 34 -25.89 3.34 -6.54
CA PRO A 34 -25.07 3.66 -5.36
C PRO A 34 -25.82 3.56 -4.03
N GLN A 35 -27.16 3.48 -4.08
CA GLN A 35 -28.03 3.31 -2.91
C GLN A 35 -28.09 1.85 -2.43
N MET A 36 -27.58 0.89 -3.22
CA MET A 36 -27.54 -0.51 -2.83
C MET A 36 -26.61 -0.71 -1.63
N SER A 37 -27.12 -1.34 -0.58
CA SER A 37 -26.33 -1.66 0.61
C SER A 37 -25.32 -2.77 0.36
N LEU A 38 -24.26 -2.82 1.16
CA LEU A 38 -23.29 -3.93 1.13
C LEU A 38 -23.93 -5.28 1.45
N ALA A 39 -25.02 -5.28 2.23
CA ALA A 39 -25.78 -6.49 2.53
C ALA A 39 -26.52 -7.00 1.28
N GLU A 40 -27.11 -6.11 0.48
CA GLU A 40 -27.76 -6.47 -0.78
C GLU A 40 -26.75 -6.91 -1.85
N LEU A 41 -25.61 -6.23 -1.93
CA LEU A 41 -24.49 -6.65 -2.78
C LEU A 41 -23.94 -8.01 -2.35
N GLY A 42 -23.91 -8.29 -1.04
CA GLY A 42 -23.55 -9.60 -0.49
C GLY A 42 -24.53 -10.72 -0.87
N LYS A 43 -25.81 -10.42 -1.07
CA LYS A 43 -26.80 -11.39 -1.58
C LYS A 43 -26.56 -11.71 -3.06
N LEU A 44 -26.15 -10.71 -3.84
CA LEU A 44 -25.72 -10.87 -5.24
C LEU A 44 -24.37 -11.60 -5.36
N ALA A 45 -23.56 -11.64 -4.30
CA ALA A 45 -22.27 -12.33 -4.27
C ALA A 45 -22.36 -13.87 -4.14
N THR A 46 -23.52 -14.45 -4.46
CA THR A 46 -23.74 -15.90 -4.44
C THR A 46 -23.73 -16.49 -5.86
N GLY A 47 -23.32 -17.75 -6.00
CA GLY A 47 -23.26 -18.42 -7.30
C GLY A 47 -22.22 -17.86 -8.28
N GLU A 48 -22.57 -17.87 -9.57
CA GLU A 48 -21.71 -17.45 -10.69
C GLU A 48 -21.35 -15.95 -10.61
N LEU A 49 -22.34 -15.13 -10.25
CA LEU A 49 -22.18 -13.69 -10.05
C LEU A 49 -21.20 -13.37 -8.90
N GLY A 50 -21.19 -14.21 -7.86
CA GLY A 50 -20.23 -14.14 -6.77
C GLY A 50 -18.78 -14.39 -7.18
N SER A 51 -18.55 -15.25 -8.18
CA SER A 51 -17.21 -15.48 -8.72
C SER A 51 -16.70 -14.25 -9.47
N LEU A 52 -17.57 -13.59 -10.24
CA LEU A 52 -17.26 -12.34 -10.94
C LEU A 52 -16.99 -11.21 -9.94
N LEU A 53 -17.86 -11.05 -8.93
CA LEU A 53 -17.71 -10.06 -7.86
C LEU A 53 -16.39 -10.17 -7.09
N LYS A 54 -15.96 -11.40 -6.76
CA LYS A 54 -14.68 -11.63 -6.08
C LYS A 54 -13.47 -11.11 -6.85
N GLY A 55 -13.58 -11.09 -8.17
CA GLY A 55 -12.53 -10.56 -9.02
C GLY A 55 -12.51 -9.04 -9.04
N ILE A 56 -13.66 -8.38 -8.88
CA ILE A 56 -13.82 -6.92 -9.06
C ILE A 56 -13.13 -6.17 -7.91
N THR A 57 -12.28 -5.23 -8.27
CA THR A 57 -11.56 -4.37 -7.33
C THR A 57 -12.29 -3.05 -7.11
N ILE A 58 -12.04 -2.42 -5.97
CA ILE A 58 -12.57 -1.09 -5.66
C ILE A 58 -12.06 -0.05 -6.68
N GLY A 59 -10.82 -0.20 -7.18
CA GLY A 59 -10.28 0.67 -8.22
C GLY A 59 -11.06 0.58 -9.53
N GLU A 60 -11.51 -0.61 -9.92
CA GLU A 60 -12.38 -0.80 -11.07
C GLU A 60 -13.79 -0.24 -10.82
N LEU A 61 -14.36 -0.37 -9.62
CA LEU A 61 -15.65 0.26 -9.29
C LEU A 61 -15.58 1.79 -9.34
N LEU A 62 -14.44 2.39 -9.00
CA LEU A 62 -14.23 3.84 -9.01
C LEU A 62 -13.75 4.41 -10.35
N GLY A 63 -13.65 3.59 -11.40
CA GLY A 63 -13.20 4.05 -12.73
C GLY A 63 -11.70 4.31 -12.83
N GLN A 64 -10.92 3.87 -11.85
CA GLN A 64 -9.45 3.95 -11.85
C GLN A 64 -8.78 2.77 -12.58
N GLY A 65 -9.56 1.81 -13.09
CA GLY A 65 -9.08 0.61 -13.79
C GLY A 65 -9.10 0.75 -15.31
N GLY A 66 -8.27 1.64 -15.87
CA GLY A 66 -8.02 1.70 -17.31
C GLY A 66 -6.62 1.20 -17.64
N GLY A 67 -6.45 -0.10 -17.86
CA GLY A 67 -5.18 -0.64 -18.39
C GLY A 67 -4.83 -2.06 -17.93
N ALA A 68 -5.19 -3.04 -18.76
CA ALA A 68 -4.53 -4.32 -18.96
C ALA A 68 -3.69 -4.90 -17.80
N ALA A 69 -4.32 -5.69 -16.94
CA ALA A 69 -3.63 -6.76 -16.21
C ALA A 69 -4.25 -8.10 -16.64
N ALA A 70 -3.51 -8.84 -17.46
CA ALA A 70 -3.86 -10.21 -17.84
C ALA A 70 -4.08 -11.09 -16.59
N PRO A 71 -5.00 -12.07 -16.63
CA PRO A 71 -5.15 -13.02 -15.54
C PRO A 71 -3.85 -13.83 -15.40
N SER A 72 -3.15 -13.66 -14.29
CA SER A 72 -2.02 -14.53 -13.93
C SER A 72 -2.55 -15.97 -13.71
N PRO A 73 -2.01 -17.00 -14.37
CA PRO A 73 -2.33 -18.37 -14.02
C PRO A 73 -1.64 -18.69 -12.70
N ARG A 74 -2.36 -18.64 -11.58
CA ARG A 74 -1.89 -19.21 -10.31
C ARG A 74 -1.89 -20.73 -10.45
N GLY A 75 -0.73 -21.24 -10.84
CA GLY A 75 -0.37 -22.64 -10.82
C GLY A 75 -0.53 -23.23 -9.42
N ARG A 76 -1.22 -24.36 -9.41
CA ARG A 76 -1.36 -25.37 -8.36
C ARG A 76 -0.02 -25.68 -7.67
N GLY A 77 0.07 -25.42 -6.38
CA GLY A 77 1.16 -25.85 -5.51
C GLY A 77 0.59 -26.27 -4.16
N ALA A 78 0.38 -27.57 -3.99
CA ALA A 78 -0.05 -28.19 -2.74
C ALA A 78 1.07 -28.08 -1.70
N GLY A 79 0.75 -27.52 -0.52
CA GLY A 79 1.61 -27.50 0.66
C GLY A 79 0.75 -27.60 1.91
N LYS A 80 0.90 -28.71 2.64
CA LYS A 80 0.13 -29.13 3.82
C LYS A 80 0.21 -28.13 4.99
N PRO A 81 -0.81 -28.08 5.88
CA PRO A 81 -0.79 -27.25 7.08
C PRO A 81 0.07 -27.88 8.18
N VAL A 82 1.00 -27.11 8.75
CA VAL A 82 1.75 -27.52 9.94
C VAL A 82 1.01 -27.04 11.18
N LYS A 83 0.65 -28.02 12.01
CA LYS A 83 0.05 -27.91 13.36
C LYS A 83 0.92 -27.07 14.29
N VAL A 84 0.26 -26.19 15.05
CA VAL A 84 0.75 -25.61 16.30
C VAL A 84 0.61 -26.66 17.41
N PRO A 85 1.62 -26.87 18.27
CA PRO A 85 1.36 -27.43 19.59
C PRO A 85 1.49 -26.35 20.66
N GLN A 86 0.36 -26.13 21.33
CA GLN A 86 0.23 -25.51 22.63
C GLN A 86 0.41 -26.62 23.68
N ALA A 87 1.35 -26.46 24.61
CA ALA A 87 1.26 -26.87 26.03
C ALA A 87 2.63 -26.76 26.71
N LEU A 88 2.74 -25.98 27.78
CA LEU A 88 2.68 -26.51 29.16
C LEU A 88 2.83 -25.35 30.15
N ALA A 89 1.87 -25.26 31.08
CA ALA A 89 1.92 -24.43 32.27
C ALA A 89 2.86 -25.05 33.33
N LYS A 90 3.54 -24.21 34.11
CA LYS A 90 3.39 -24.07 35.59
C LYS A 90 4.62 -23.36 36.20
N ALA A 91 4.31 -22.40 37.09
CA ALA A 91 5.22 -21.76 38.04
C ALA A 91 5.69 -22.76 39.13
N PRO A 92 6.68 -22.40 39.98
CA PRO A 92 6.35 -21.62 41.19
C PRO A 92 7.39 -20.55 41.64
N GLU A 93 6.89 -19.65 42.50
CA GLU A 93 7.55 -18.85 43.56
C GLU A 93 8.71 -19.57 44.30
N LYS A 94 9.69 -18.97 45.00
CA LYS A 94 9.79 -17.69 45.74
C LYS A 94 11.27 -17.42 46.16
N ALA A 95 11.54 -16.14 46.47
CA ALA A 95 12.39 -15.63 47.56
C ALA A 95 13.94 -15.66 47.47
N GLY A 96 14.54 -14.45 47.54
CA GLY A 96 15.93 -14.20 47.95
C GLY A 96 16.27 -12.71 47.93
N ARG A 97 16.35 -12.08 49.11
CA ARG A 97 16.56 -10.64 49.36
C ARG A 97 18.04 -10.20 49.19
N LYS A 98 18.21 -8.89 48.93
CA LYS A 98 18.87 -7.87 49.79
C LYS A 98 20.06 -7.11 49.17
N GLY A 99 19.97 -5.78 49.26
CA GLY A 99 21.10 -4.84 49.29
C GLY A 99 21.12 -3.85 48.11
N ARG A 100 21.22 -2.51 48.20
CA ARG A 100 20.94 -1.40 49.15
C ARG A 100 21.86 -0.25 48.68
N GLY A 101 21.32 0.97 48.54
CA GLY A 101 22.09 2.22 48.35
C GLY A 101 21.56 3.07 47.19
N ALA A 102 20.63 4.02 47.41
CA ALA A 102 20.86 5.42 47.81
C ALA A 102 21.45 6.26 46.65
N ALA A 103 20.96 7.44 46.26
CA ALA A 103 19.90 8.33 46.70
C ALA A 103 19.55 9.27 45.52
N ALA A 104 18.33 9.80 45.49
CA ALA A 104 17.91 10.87 44.58
C ALA A 104 18.59 12.22 44.91
N PRO A 105 18.50 13.24 44.05
CA PRO A 105 17.31 14.07 44.12
C PRO A 105 16.66 14.41 42.77
N ALA A 106 15.37 14.68 42.86
CA ALA A 106 14.45 15.00 41.79
C ALA A 106 14.77 16.31 41.06
N LYS A 107 14.56 16.31 39.74
CA LYS A 107 14.02 17.46 39.00
C LYS A 107 13.02 16.98 37.96
N GLU A 108 11.80 17.49 38.13
CA GLU A 108 10.65 17.63 37.22
C GLU A 108 10.59 16.76 35.97
N ALA A 109 9.59 15.88 35.97
CA ALA A 109 8.88 15.53 34.75
C ALA A 109 8.17 16.77 34.19
N PRO A 110 8.19 16.95 32.86
CA PRO A 110 7.03 17.44 32.16
C PRO A 110 6.43 16.33 31.31
N ALA A 111 5.10 16.30 31.36
CA ALA A 111 4.19 15.43 30.65
C ALA A 111 4.29 15.59 29.10
N PRO A 112 3.57 14.76 28.33
CA PRO A 112 3.90 14.42 26.96
C PRO A 112 3.83 15.64 26.03
N ALA A 113 4.91 15.90 25.32
CA ALA A 113 4.99 16.98 24.35
C ALA A 113 3.97 16.75 23.21
N ALA A 114 2.88 17.49 23.32
CA ALA A 114 2.07 18.11 22.28
C ALA A 114 2.07 17.40 20.92
N LYS A 115 0.90 16.85 20.58
CA LYS A 115 0.48 16.64 19.19
C LYS A 115 0.68 17.95 18.41
N ARG A 116 1.79 18.06 17.66
CA ARG A 116 1.94 19.06 16.61
C ARG A 116 1.11 18.62 15.41
N GLY A 117 -0.20 18.78 15.54
CA GLY A 117 -1.15 18.79 14.43
C GLY A 117 -0.97 20.09 13.66
N GLY A 118 0.10 20.20 12.90
CA GLY A 118 0.18 21.17 11.81
C GLY A 118 -0.36 20.47 10.57
N SER A 119 -1.61 20.74 10.21
CA SER A 119 -2.18 20.32 8.93
C SER A 119 -1.42 21.03 7.80
N LYS A 120 -0.24 20.50 7.45
CA LYS A 120 0.45 20.85 6.21
C LYS A 120 -0.45 20.47 5.04
N ALA A 121 -0.38 21.28 3.99
CA ALA A 121 -1.11 21.14 2.73
C ALA A 121 -1.42 19.68 2.42
N VAL A 122 -2.71 19.35 2.33
CA VAL A 122 -3.17 18.00 2.02
C VAL A 122 -2.74 17.69 0.60
N VAL A 123 -1.55 17.13 0.46
CA VAL A 123 -1.07 16.57 -0.79
C VAL A 123 -1.88 15.30 -1.03
N ASP A 124 -2.71 15.31 -2.06
CA ASP A 124 -3.49 14.14 -2.45
C ASP A 124 -2.60 13.14 -3.19
N THR A 125 -1.96 12.25 -2.42
CA THR A 125 -1.20 11.11 -2.95
C THR A 125 -2.05 9.84 -3.02
N ARG A 126 -3.39 9.94 -2.97
CA ARG A 126 -4.26 8.74 -2.98
C ARG A 126 -4.42 8.17 -4.39
N THR A 127 -4.41 9.03 -5.41
CA THR A 127 -4.47 8.64 -6.81
C THR A 127 -3.06 8.40 -7.39
N PRO A 128 -2.91 7.58 -8.45
CA PRO A 128 -1.64 7.43 -9.16
C PRO A 128 -1.13 8.77 -9.70
N ALA A 129 -2.00 9.55 -10.35
CA ALA A 129 -1.67 10.86 -10.88
C ALA A 129 -1.21 11.85 -9.79
N GLY A 130 -1.84 11.83 -8.62
CA GLY A 130 -1.44 12.68 -7.49
C GLY A 130 -0.10 12.27 -6.87
N ARG A 131 0.24 10.98 -6.90
CA ARG A 131 1.58 10.49 -6.53
C ARG A 131 2.63 10.95 -7.52
N ASP A 132 2.37 10.82 -8.82
CA ASP A 132 3.31 11.27 -9.85
C ASP A 132 3.52 12.78 -9.79
N ALA A 133 2.47 13.57 -9.58
CA ALA A 133 2.58 15.02 -9.40
C ALA A 133 3.44 15.38 -8.18
N TYR A 134 3.27 14.66 -7.07
CA TYR A 134 4.09 14.87 -5.87
C TYR A 134 5.55 14.42 -6.07
N ASP A 135 5.77 13.30 -6.75
CA ASP A 135 7.11 12.81 -7.07
C ASP A 135 7.84 13.80 -8.00
N GLN A 136 7.14 14.40 -8.99
CA GLN A 136 7.66 15.48 -9.82
C GLN A 136 7.98 16.74 -9.00
N ALA A 137 7.11 17.13 -8.07
CA ALA A 137 7.37 18.27 -7.20
C ALA A 137 8.61 18.05 -6.32
N MET A 138 8.79 16.83 -5.81
CA MET A 138 9.98 16.43 -5.03
C MET A 138 11.26 16.46 -5.87
N LEU A 139 11.19 15.97 -7.10
CA LEU A 139 12.31 15.95 -8.03
C LEU A 139 12.68 17.37 -8.49
N ASN A 140 11.70 18.22 -8.75
CA ASN A 140 11.92 19.64 -9.03
C ASN A 140 12.56 20.36 -7.85
N ALA A 141 12.12 20.08 -6.62
CA ALA A 141 12.74 20.64 -5.41
C ALA A 141 14.20 20.20 -5.27
N LEU A 142 14.52 18.94 -5.57
CA LEU A 142 15.90 18.43 -5.56
C LEU A 142 16.77 19.04 -6.67
N LYS A 143 16.23 19.26 -7.87
CA LYS A 143 16.94 19.90 -8.98
C LYS A 143 17.23 21.38 -8.73
N ASN A 144 16.28 22.06 -8.09
CA ASN A 144 16.43 23.47 -7.73
C ASN A 144 17.30 23.69 -6.50
N ALA A 145 17.59 22.63 -5.73
CA ALA A 145 18.44 22.71 -4.56
C ALA A 145 19.92 22.62 -4.94
N THR A 146 20.71 23.58 -4.46
CA THR A 146 22.16 23.58 -4.64
C THR A 146 22.81 22.62 -3.62
N GLY A 147 22.71 21.31 -3.88
CA GLY A 147 23.42 20.26 -3.14
C GLY A 147 22.53 19.25 -2.38
N PRO A 148 23.14 18.29 -1.66
CA PRO A 148 22.43 17.16 -1.04
C PRO A 148 21.42 17.61 0.03
N GLN A 149 20.15 17.24 -0.13
CA GLN A 149 19.05 17.68 0.73
C GLN A 149 18.63 16.63 1.76
N ALA A 150 18.27 17.05 2.97
CA ALA A 150 17.67 16.18 3.96
C ALA A 150 16.16 16.02 3.73
N ALA A 151 15.58 14.87 4.10
CA ALA A 151 14.13 14.66 4.00
C ALA A 151 13.27 15.71 4.75
N PRO A 152 13.66 16.21 5.95
CA PRO A 152 12.92 17.29 6.61
C PRO A 152 12.90 18.59 5.78
N ASP A 153 14.01 18.94 5.16
CA ASP A 153 14.14 20.17 4.37
C ASP A 153 13.27 20.09 3.11
N LEU A 154 13.29 18.93 2.43
CA LEU A 154 12.40 18.65 1.30
C LEU A 154 10.91 18.72 1.70
N SER A 155 10.57 18.20 2.90
CA SER A 155 9.20 18.27 3.42
C SER A 155 8.75 19.69 3.78
N ALA A 156 9.70 20.61 4.05
CA ALA A 156 9.40 22.00 4.34
C ALA A 156 9.04 22.76 3.06
N VAL A 157 9.68 22.41 1.94
CA VAL A 157 9.46 23.04 0.63
C VAL A 157 8.23 22.46 -0.08
N VAL A 158 8.18 21.14 -0.21
CA VAL A 158 7.14 20.44 -1.01
C VAL A 158 5.85 20.21 -0.20
N GLY A 159 5.95 20.26 1.12
CA GLY A 159 4.84 19.90 2.01
C GLY A 159 4.60 18.39 2.08
N GLY A 160 3.49 18.01 2.71
CA GLY A 160 3.13 16.62 2.96
C GLY A 160 3.64 16.06 4.29
N THR A 161 3.20 14.84 4.59
CA THR A 161 3.56 14.10 5.80
C THR A 161 4.91 13.40 5.66
N PRO A 162 5.63 13.10 6.76
CA PRO A 162 6.90 12.37 6.70
C PRO A 162 6.81 11.02 5.99
N LEU A 163 5.65 10.35 6.08
CA LEU A 163 5.41 9.10 5.37
C LEU A 163 5.34 9.32 3.86
N GLN A 164 4.62 10.34 3.40
CA GLN A 164 4.51 10.67 1.96
C GLN A 164 5.88 10.99 1.37
N VAL A 165 6.70 11.77 2.08
CA VAL A 165 8.06 12.11 1.66
C VAL A 165 8.92 10.85 1.50
N ARG A 166 8.89 9.94 2.49
CA ARG A 166 9.66 8.68 2.42
C ARG A 166 9.21 7.79 1.27
N THR A 167 7.90 7.64 1.08
CA THR A 167 7.35 6.81 0.00
C THR A 167 7.66 7.39 -1.38
N ALA A 168 7.58 8.72 -1.55
CA ALA A 168 7.94 9.40 -2.79
C ALA A 168 9.43 9.24 -3.11
N LEU A 169 10.32 9.47 -2.13
CA LEU A 169 11.76 9.29 -2.29
C LEU A 169 12.13 7.84 -2.63
N ALA A 170 11.48 6.84 -2.00
CA ALA A 170 11.70 5.43 -2.33
C ALA A 170 11.35 5.13 -3.80
N ARG A 171 10.20 5.61 -4.29
CA ARG A 171 9.81 5.46 -5.70
C ARG A 171 10.78 6.15 -6.66
N LEU A 172 11.25 7.35 -6.32
CA LEU A 172 12.21 8.08 -7.15
C LEU A 172 13.58 7.38 -7.20
N ILE A 173 13.99 6.73 -6.10
CA ILE A 173 15.20 5.89 -6.06
C ILE A 173 15.03 4.62 -6.90
N GLU A 174 13.88 3.94 -6.80
CA GLU A 174 13.57 2.76 -7.64
C GLU A 174 13.56 3.10 -9.13
N ARG A 175 13.17 4.33 -9.48
CA ARG A 175 13.21 4.87 -10.86
C ARG A 175 14.59 5.37 -11.29
N GLY A 176 15.59 5.37 -10.40
CA GLY A 176 16.94 5.86 -10.67
C GLY A 176 17.06 7.37 -10.84
N LEU A 177 16.04 8.14 -10.42
CA LEU A 177 16.00 9.59 -10.57
C LEU A 177 16.62 10.34 -9.38
N VAL A 178 16.76 9.66 -8.25
CA VAL A 178 17.32 10.20 -7.01
C VAL A 178 18.32 9.21 -6.44
N SER A 179 19.48 9.69 -6.04
CA SER A 179 20.46 8.95 -5.25
C SER A 179 20.45 9.43 -3.80
N TRP A 180 20.86 8.56 -2.88
CA TRP A 180 21.01 8.90 -1.47
C TRP A 180 22.42 8.62 -0.97
N THR A 181 22.88 9.39 0.01
CA THR A 181 24.14 9.19 0.72
C THR A 181 23.92 9.34 2.23
N GLY A 182 24.77 8.72 3.06
CA GLY A 182 24.74 8.86 4.51
C GLY A 182 23.75 7.94 5.24
N GLN A 183 23.92 7.81 6.57
CA GLN A 183 23.20 6.80 7.38
C GLN A 183 22.23 7.44 8.38
N ALA A 184 21.07 6.81 8.55
CA ALA A 184 20.02 7.19 9.51
C ALA A 184 19.61 8.68 9.43
N ARG A 185 20.02 9.50 10.40
CA ARG A 185 19.71 10.95 10.43
C ARG A 185 20.58 11.76 9.47
N GLY A 186 21.71 11.20 9.05
CA GLY A 186 22.65 11.80 8.10
C GLY A 186 22.29 11.55 6.64
N THR A 187 21.15 10.90 6.35
CA THR A 187 20.77 10.63 4.96
C THR A 187 20.49 11.92 4.20
N ARG A 188 21.09 12.04 3.03
CA ARG A 188 20.97 13.14 2.08
C ARG A 188 20.59 12.61 0.71
N TYR A 189 19.73 13.32 0.01
CA TYR A 189 19.21 12.96 -1.31
C TYR A 189 19.71 13.96 -2.35
N THR A 190 20.06 13.47 -3.52
CA THR A 190 20.47 14.26 -4.69
C THR A 190 19.72 13.77 -5.92
N ALA A 191 19.31 14.69 -6.78
CA ALA A 191 18.82 14.31 -8.11
C ALA A 191 19.98 13.75 -8.94
N VAL A 192 19.69 12.72 -9.74
CA VAL A 192 20.63 12.11 -10.71
C VAL A 192 20.50 12.78 -12.07
#